data_AF-A0A0S7Y0I9-F1
#
_entry.id   AF-A0A0S7Y0I9-F1
#
_cell.length_a   1.000
_cell.length_b   1.000
_cell.length_c   1.000
_cell.angle_alpha   90.00
_cell.angle_beta   90.00
_cell.angle_gamma   90.00
#
_symmetry.space_group_name_H-M   'P 1'
#
loop_
_entity.id
_entity.type
_entity.pdbx_description
1 polymer ?
#
loop_
_entity_poly.entity_id
_entity_poly.type
_entity_poly.pdbx_seq_one_letter_code
_entity_poly.pdbx_strand_id
1 'polypeptide(L)'
;MILYDKIPLKNGLTLELWDASREGALGLWTVVAVVKCRIEVKNEYFKEFGSPLHWHSSFTKKVGHYLTYQQRKQRRIIPLEEKQKVFQAMTERLKRHIIPYISKKNFPKNFVLERFRELLSS
;
A
#
# COMPACT_ATOMS: atom_id res chain seq x y z
N MET A 1 -10.53 7.29 9.21
CA MET A 1 -10.37 6.14 8.27
C MET A 1 -10.78 4.90 9.02
N ILE A 2 -11.52 3.98 8.40
CA ILE A 2 -12.04 2.76 9.01
C ILE A 2 -11.46 1.58 8.25
N LEU A 3 -10.95 0.57 8.96
CA LEU A 3 -10.50 -0.67 8.33
C LEU A 3 -11.73 -1.39 7.77
N TYR A 4 -11.74 -1.62 6.47
CA TYR A 4 -12.86 -2.25 5.77
C TYR A 4 -12.61 -3.74 5.54
N ASP A 5 -11.39 -4.14 5.19
CA ASP A 5 -11.07 -5.54 4.87
C ASP A 5 -9.56 -5.82 5.07
N LYS A 6 -9.23 -7.09 5.33
CA LYS A 6 -7.86 -7.61 5.43
C LYS A 6 -7.73 -8.87 4.60
N ILE A 7 -6.86 -8.83 3.60
CA ILE A 7 -6.71 -9.90 2.62
C ILE A 7 -5.29 -10.47 2.75
N PRO A 8 -5.11 -11.70 3.24
CA PRO A 8 -3.82 -12.37 3.20
C PRO A 8 -3.45 -12.68 1.74
N LEU A 9 -2.21 -12.41 1.37
CA LEU A 9 -1.68 -12.63 0.02
C LEU A 9 -0.78 -13.87 0.01
N LYS A 10 -0.66 -14.50 -1.16
CA LYS A 10 0.14 -15.73 -1.35
C LYS A 10 1.63 -15.59 -1.05
N ASN A 11 2.16 -14.36 -0.98
CA ASN A 11 3.56 -14.09 -0.66
C ASN A 11 3.79 -13.77 0.83
N GLY A 12 2.78 -14.01 1.69
CA GLY A 12 2.86 -13.79 3.14
C GLY A 12 2.60 -12.35 3.58
N LEU A 13 2.32 -11.45 2.64
CA LEU A 13 1.88 -10.09 2.96
C LEU A 13 0.39 -10.05 3.31
N THR A 14 -0.03 -9.03 4.03
CA THR A 14 -1.45 -8.73 4.28
C THR A 14 -1.80 -7.39 3.66
N LEU A 15 -2.75 -7.39 2.73
CA LEU A 15 -3.34 -6.18 2.17
C LEU A 15 -4.46 -5.70 3.08
N GLU A 16 -4.34 -4.49 3.59
CA GLU A 16 -5.41 -3.82 4.33
C GLU A 16 -6.13 -2.85 3.40
N LEU A 17 -7.45 -2.92 3.40
CA LEU A 17 -8.31 -2.00 2.68
C LEU A 17 -9.04 -1.12 3.69
N TRP A 18 -9.00 0.19 3.45
CA TRP A 18 -9.51 1.21 4.36
C TRP A 18 -10.52 2.10 3.64
N ASP A 19 -11.64 2.36 4.33
CA ASP A 19 -12.54 3.44 3.97
C ASP A 19 -12.06 4.76 4.60
N ALA A 20 -11.70 5.72 3.75
CA ALA A 20 -11.32 7.06 4.15
C ALA A 20 -12.30 8.12 3.62
N SER A 21 -13.52 7.68 3.27
CA SER A 21 -14.58 8.54 2.78
C SER A 21 -14.93 9.60 3.81
N ARG A 22 -15.26 10.79 3.32
CA ARG A 22 -15.63 11.94 4.14
C ARG A 22 -16.75 12.71 3.48
N GLU A 23 -17.60 13.30 4.31
CA GLU A 23 -18.59 14.25 3.86
C GLU A 23 -17.91 15.55 3.40
N GLY A 24 -18.44 16.13 2.33
CA GLY A 24 -18.06 17.44 1.79
C GLY A 24 -19.19 18.45 1.98
N ALA A 25 -19.20 19.51 1.18
CA ALA A 25 -20.25 20.52 1.24
C ALA A 25 -21.58 19.97 0.69
N LEU A 26 -22.70 20.50 1.20
CA LEU A 26 -24.05 20.27 0.66
C LEU A 26 -24.46 18.78 0.63
N GLY A 27 -24.04 17.99 1.62
CA GLY A 27 -24.40 16.56 1.72
C GLY A 27 -23.70 15.65 0.69
N LEU A 28 -22.77 16.20 -0.10
CA LEU A 28 -22.02 15.46 -1.10
C LEU A 28 -20.77 14.82 -0.50
N TRP A 29 -20.56 13.54 -0.78
CA TRP A 29 -19.46 12.76 -0.25
C TRP A 29 -18.26 12.74 -1.19
N THR A 30 -17.08 12.70 -0.58
CA THR A 30 -15.85 12.22 -1.23
C THR A 30 -15.61 10.79 -0.77
N VAL A 31 -15.79 9.83 -1.67
CA VAL A 31 -15.53 8.41 -1.42
C VAL A 31 -14.04 8.13 -1.61
N VAL A 32 -13.38 7.56 -0.61
CA VAL A 32 -11.94 7.29 -0.65
C VAL A 32 -11.65 5.86 -0.22
N ALA A 33 -11.06 5.08 -1.12
CA ALA A 33 -10.52 3.77 -0.84
C ALA A 33 -9.00 3.83 -0.75
N VAL A 34 -8.44 3.32 0.34
CA VAL A 34 -6.99 3.25 0.55
C VAL A 34 -6.59 1.80 0.77
N VAL A 35 -5.64 1.31 -0.02
CA VAL A 35 -4.96 0.05 0.28
C VAL A 35 -3.63 0.31 0.93
N LYS A 36 -3.29 -0.50 1.93
CA LYS A 36 -2.02 -0.47 2.62
C LYS A 36 -1.45 -1.87 2.70
N CYS A 37 -0.14 -1.99 2.59
CA CYS A 37 0.57 -3.22 2.85
C CYS A 37 1.87 -2.89 3.57
N ARG A 38 2.05 -3.47 4.75
CA ARG A 38 3.28 -3.34 5.51
C ARG A 38 4.29 -4.38 5.03
N ILE A 39 5.50 -3.93 4.70
CA ILE A 39 6.55 -4.75 4.10
C ILE A 39 7.78 -4.64 4.99
N GLU A 40 8.23 -5.78 5.50
CA GLU A 40 9.47 -5.85 6.27
C GLU A 40 10.68 -5.62 5.37
N VAL A 41 11.60 -4.78 5.83
CA VAL A 41 12.90 -4.56 5.19
C VAL A 41 13.83 -5.68 5.64
N LYS A 42 14.03 -6.69 4.80
CA LYS A 42 14.87 -7.85 5.12
C LYS A 42 16.30 -7.68 4.61
N ASN A 43 17.27 -8.14 5.39
CA ASN A 43 18.68 -8.17 5.00
C ASN A 43 18.90 -8.95 3.68
N GLU A 44 18.13 -10.02 3.49
CA GLU A 44 18.17 -10.85 2.28
C GLU A 44 17.84 -10.12 0.97
N TYR A 45 17.20 -8.94 1.02
CA TYR A 45 16.97 -8.13 -0.17
C TYR A 45 18.24 -7.44 -0.67
N PHE A 46 19.26 -7.26 0.18
CA PHE A 46 20.49 -6.54 -0.13
C PHE A 46 21.66 -7.46 -0.51
N LYS A 47 21.42 -8.77 -0.69
CA LYS A 47 22.46 -9.77 -1.02
C LYS A 47 23.29 -9.43 -2.27
N GLU A 48 22.72 -8.66 -3.19
CA GLU A 48 23.38 -8.24 -4.44
C GLU A 48 24.36 -7.08 -4.25
N PHE A 49 24.34 -6.41 -3.09
CA PHE A 49 25.28 -5.37 -2.73
C PHE A 49 26.33 -5.99 -1.82
N GLY A 50 27.63 -5.80 -2.10
CA GLY A 50 28.73 -6.53 -1.46
C GLY A 50 28.76 -6.56 0.08
N SER A 51 28.03 -5.66 0.75
CA SER A 51 27.84 -5.64 2.21
C SER A 51 26.35 -5.57 2.60
N PRO A 52 25.58 -6.68 2.54
CA PRO A 52 24.12 -6.67 2.75
C PRO A 52 23.73 -6.14 4.14
N LEU A 53 24.46 -6.55 5.18
CA LEU A 53 24.19 -6.13 6.56
C LEU A 53 24.42 -4.63 6.76
N HIS A 54 25.46 -4.09 6.14
CA HIS A 54 25.74 -2.66 6.17
C HIS A 54 24.61 -1.87 5.51
N TRP A 55 24.20 -2.27 4.30
CA TRP A 55 23.14 -1.58 3.56
C TRP A 55 21.78 -1.70 4.23
N HIS A 56 21.44 -2.89 4.74
CA HIS A 56 20.24 -3.11 5.53
C HIS A 56 20.20 -2.18 6.74
N SER A 57 21.23 -2.20 7.58
CA SER A 57 21.31 -1.36 8.78
C SER A 57 21.25 0.13 8.47
N SER A 58 22.04 0.59 7.50
CA SER A 58 22.06 1.99 7.06
C SER A 58 20.71 2.44 6.51
N PHE A 59 20.03 1.60 5.72
CA PHE A 59 18.72 1.90 5.18
C PHE A 59 17.63 1.89 6.27
N THR A 60 17.58 0.87 7.12
CA THR A 60 16.58 0.80 8.21
C THR A 60 16.74 1.90 9.25
N LYS A 61 17.96 2.42 9.46
CA LYS A 61 18.16 3.61 10.31
C LYS A 61 17.46 4.85 9.75
N LYS A 62 17.33 4.96 8.42
CA LYS A 62 16.66 6.09 7.76
C LYS A 62 15.15 5.91 7.66
N VAL A 63 14.69 4.71 7.30
CA VAL A 63 13.26 4.47 6.96
C VAL A 63 12.50 3.58 7.94
N GLY A 64 13.18 3.04 8.95
CA GLY A 64 12.66 2.02 9.85
C GLY A 64 12.73 0.60 9.28
N HIS A 65 12.30 -0.38 10.10
CA HIS A 65 12.31 -1.81 9.72
C HIS A 65 11.16 -2.21 8.80
N TYR A 66 10.18 -1.33 8.60
CA TYR A 66 9.01 -1.61 7.79
C TYR A 66 8.70 -0.43 6.89
N LEU A 67 8.48 -0.72 5.60
CA LEU A 67 7.92 0.24 4.67
C LEU A 67 6.44 -0.05 4.48
N THR A 68 5.67 0.99 4.18
CA THR A 68 4.25 0.85 3.85
C THR A 68 4.04 1.15 2.38
N TYR A 69 3.68 0.13 1.60
CA TYR A 69 3.09 0.35 0.29
C TYR A 69 1.67 0.90 0.49
N GLN A 70 1.36 2.01 -0.16
CA GLN A 70 0.04 2.63 -0.07
C GLN A 70 -0.43 3.10 -1.44
N GLN A 71 -1.68 2.80 -1.77
CA GLN A 71 -2.35 3.40 -2.92
C GLN A 71 -3.72 3.94 -2.50
N ARG A 72 -4.01 5.18 -2.93
CA ARG A 72 -5.26 5.89 -2.64
C ARG A 72 -6.03 6.13 -3.92
N LYS A 73 -7.31 5.79 -3.94
CA LYS A 73 -8.25 6.16 -4.99
C LYS A 73 -9.41 6.93 -4.37
N GLN A 74 -9.86 7.97 -5.06
CA GLN A 74 -10.97 8.79 -4.59
C GLN A 74 -11.90 9.15 -5.73
N ARG A 75 -13.18 9.31 -5.40
CA ARG A 75 -14.22 9.93 -6.23
C ARG A 75 -14.92 11.01 -5.40
N ARG A 76 -15.23 12.13 -6.03
CA ARG A 76 -15.86 13.30 -5.39
C ARG A 76 -17.29 13.44 -5.89
N ILE A 77 -18.09 14.24 -5.17
CA ILE A 77 -19.45 14.64 -5.57
C ILE A 77 -20.34 13.40 -5.68
N ILE A 78 -20.40 12.61 -4.59
CA ILE A 78 -21.21 11.39 -4.53
C ILE A 78 -22.38 11.65 -3.58
N PRO A 79 -23.65 11.46 -4.01
CA PRO A 79 -24.80 11.49 -3.10
C PRO A 79 -24.64 10.46 -1.97
N LEU A 80 -25.20 10.74 -0.80
CA LEU A 80 -25.11 9.84 0.35
C LEU A 80 -25.65 8.45 0.03
N GLU A 81 -26.76 8.37 -0.71
CA GLU A 81 -27.38 7.10 -1.14
C GLU A 81 -26.47 6.27 -2.05
N GLU A 82 -25.57 6.91 -2.80
CA GLU A 82 -24.65 6.24 -3.71
C GLU A 82 -23.29 5.91 -3.07
N LYS A 83 -22.95 6.56 -1.95
CA LYS A 83 -21.64 6.44 -1.28
C LYS A 83 -21.19 4.99 -1.16
N GLN A 84 -22.04 4.13 -0.60
CA GLN A 84 -21.71 2.74 -0.33
C GLN A 84 -21.48 1.93 -1.61
N LYS A 85 -22.36 2.10 -2.60
CA LYS A 85 -22.27 1.45 -3.91
C LYS A 85 -20.98 1.86 -4.63
N VAL A 86 -20.66 3.16 -4.62
CA VAL A 86 -19.44 3.69 -5.23
C VAL A 86 -18.20 3.16 -4.52
N PHE A 87 -18.21 3.10 -3.19
CA PHE A 87 -17.10 2.56 -2.41
C PHE A 87 -16.85 1.08 -2.73
N GLN A 88 -17.90 0.26 -2.73
CA GLN A 88 -17.81 -1.17 -3.09
C GLN A 88 -17.25 -1.35 -4.51
N ALA A 89 -17.83 -0.68 -5.51
CA ALA A 89 -17.35 -0.78 -6.89
C ALA A 89 -15.88 -0.34 -7.04
N MET A 90 -15.48 0.74 -6.33
CA MET A 90 -14.09 1.19 -6.29
C MET A 90 -13.16 0.15 -5.68
N THR A 91 -13.53 -0.41 -4.53
CA THR A 91 -12.70 -1.37 -3.80
C THR A 91 -12.56 -2.68 -4.56
N GLU A 92 -13.63 -3.19 -5.18
CA GLU A 92 -13.56 -4.39 -6.02
C GLU A 92 -12.63 -4.20 -7.22
N ARG A 93 -12.76 -3.07 -7.92
CA ARG A 93 -11.87 -2.75 -9.05
C ARG A 93 -10.43 -2.63 -8.57
N LEU A 94 -10.22 -1.99 -7.43
CA LEU A 94 -8.90 -1.84 -6.82
C LEU A 94 -8.28 -3.20 -6.48
N LYS A 95 -9.04 -4.10 -5.84
CA LYS A 95 -8.63 -5.47 -5.53
C LYS A 95 -8.23 -6.21 -6.82
N ARG A 96 -9.07 -6.18 -7.86
CA ARG A 96 -8.79 -6.86 -9.14
C ARG A 96 -7.49 -6.42 -9.79
N HIS A 97 -7.14 -5.14 -9.73
CA HIS A 97 -5.91 -4.63 -10.34
C HIS A 97 -4.68 -4.83 -9.45
N ILE A 98 -4.80 -4.58 -8.16
CA ILE A 98 -3.65 -4.52 -7.25
C ILE A 98 -3.24 -5.90 -6.79
N ILE A 99 -4.19 -6.76 -6.35
CA ILE A 99 -3.88 -8.06 -5.75
C ILE A 99 -2.91 -8.88 -6.61
N PRO A 100 -3.10 -9.04 -7.94
CA PRO A 100 -2.17 -9.82 -8.76
C PRO A 100 -0.73 -9.29 -8.75
N TYR A 101 -0.55 -7.96 -8.61
CA TYR A 101 0.75 -7.30 -8.60
C TYR A 101 1.47 -7.47 -7.25
N ILE A 102 0.82 -7.06 -6.15
CA ILE A 102 1.40 -7.15 -4.79
C ILE A 102 1.52 -8.58 -4.29
N SER A 103 0.75 -9.53 -4.83
CA SER A 103 0.85 -10.95 -4.49
C SER A 103 2.06 -11.66 -5.11
N LYS A 104 2.85 -10.99 -5.96
CA LYS A 104 4.04 -11.60 -6.57
C LYS A 104 5.11 -11.86 -5.50
N LYS A 105 5.81 -13.01 -5.58
CA LYS A 105 6.86 -13.39 -4.62
C LYS A 105 7.96 -12.32 -4.50
N ASN A 106 8.33 -11.70 -5.62
CA ASN A 106 9.41 -10.70 -5.66
C ASN A 106 8.94 -9.27 -5.36
N PHE A 107 7.64 -9.03 -5.20
CA PHE A 107 7.10 -7.69 -4.94
C PHE A 107 7.72 -7.02 -3.70
N PRO A 108 7.80 -7.68 -2.51
CA PRO A 108 8.43 -7.09 -1.33
C PRO A 108 9.87 -6.62 -1.58
N LYS A 109 10.69 -7.49 -2.18
CA LYS A 109 12.09 -7.20 -2.50
C LYS A 109 12.19 -6.01 -3.45
N ASN A 110 11.45 -6.04 -4.55
CA ASN A 110 11.52 -5.00 -5.57
C ASN A 110 11.10 -3.64 -5.01
N PHE A 111 10.04 -3.60 -4.21
CA PHE A 111 9.58 -2.37 -3.58
C PHE A 111 10.62 -1.78 -2.62
N VAL A 112 11.24 -2.61 -1.77
CA VAL A 112 12.30 -2.16 -0.87
C VAL A 112 13.51 -1.63 -1.65
N LEU A 113 13.93 -2.33 -2.70
CA LEU A 113 15.08 -1.93 -3.51
C LEU A 113 14.83 -0.66 -4.33
N GLU A 114 13.60 -0.44 -4.81
CA GLU A 114 13.20 0.81 -5.45
C GLU A 114 13.37 1.99 -4.49
N ARG A 115 12.86 1.88 -3.26
CA ARG A 115 13.02 2.91 -2.22
C ARG A 115 14.46 3.11 -1.77
N PHE A 116 15.23 2.04 -1.72
CA PHE A 116 16.66 2.11 -1.44
C PHE A 116 17.41 2.91 -2.52
N ARG A 117 17.11 2.66 -3.81
CA ARG A 117 17.73 3.38 -4.94
C ARG A 117 17.34 4.87 -4.95
N GLU A 118 16.07 5.19 -4.67
CA GLU A 118 15.63 6.59 -4.56
C GLU A 118 16.44 7.37 -3.51
N LEU A 119 16.74 6.76 -2.37
CA LEU A 119 17.54 7.38 -1.30
C LEU A 119 19.04 7.47 -1.59
N LEU A 120 19.57 6.66 -2.52
CA LEU A 120 20.96 6.79 -2.96
C LEU A 120 21.13 7.91 -3.99
N SER A 121 20.07 8.22 -4.74
CA SER A 121 20.05 9.27 -5.75
C SER A 121 19.62 10.64 -5.22
N SER A 122 19.25 10.75 -3.93
CA SER A 122 18.85 11.99 -3.25
C SER A 122 19.95 12.47 -2.31
#